data_AF-A0A3C2D1I2-F1
#
_entry.id   AF-A0A3C2D1I2-F1
#
_cell.length_a   1.000
_cell.length_b   1.000
_cell.length_c   1.000
_cell.angle_alpha   90.00
_cell.angle_beta   90.00
_cell.angle_gamma   90.00
#
_symmetry.space_group_name_H-M   'P 1'
#
loop_
_entity.id
_entity.type
_entity.pdbx_description
1 polymer ?
#
loop_
_entity_poly.entity_id
_entity_poly.type
_entity_poly.pdbx_seq_one_letter_code
_entity_poly.pdbx_strand_id
1 'polypeptide(L)'
;MQQTYNHLLTFLFKHRYFRNELFKSIEISFAEGTTKLLNDLCIIIKPFTGGFHLLACNTELLDSLNDTDPIQLHFNCTDPLYINYTELPLYHLTDNLLYFNNLSVIPDQDGEGFRPNEAEFVGQSEVVPVSHGKIKLPTFESSKKYRFTDALGNEISSQSITQTKQYSNEFMLSDLPQGLVRFFADDVESGKVYYHPKSFWKKPLGIVDIYVGELFNQYKEKGKVDYAVSFNNRKTIWKYFFVSPVYQKFSNLSIINKGSEQIFNPPQKQLVYKNPEAWVFESKNKIPLSEISDEIYQLFDNYESEQRPGKIIHKNLVKATPEQLHYEVTKSEEPAYSHIYL
;
A
#
# COMPACT_ATOMS: atom_id res chain seq x y z
N MET A 1 0.26 -39.61 18.39
CA MET A 1 -0.96 -39.31 17.60
C MET A 1 -0.58 -38.30 16.55
N GLN A 2 -0.97 -38.48 15.28
CA GLN A 2 -0.76 -37.46 14.26
C GLN A 2 -1.75 -36.33 14.51
N GLN A 3 -1.26 -35.13 14.80
CA GLN A 3 -2.11 -33.95 14.99
C GLN A 3 -2.52 -33.42 13.60
N THR A 4 -3.83 -33.36 13.35
CA THR A 4 -4.40 -32.80 12.13
C THR A 4 -4.67 -31.31 12.32
N TYR A 5 -4.39 -30.51 11.30
CA TYR A 5 -4.66 -29.08 11.30
C TYR A 5 -5.68 -28.73 10.22
N ASN A 6 -6.68 -27.94 10.59
CA ASN A 6 -7.68 -27.38 9.69
C ASN A 6 -7.19 -26.05 9.14
N HIS A 7 -7.37 -25.82 7.84
CA HIS A 7 -6.98 -24.59 7.19
C HIS A 7 -8.10 -23.56 7.32
N LEU A 8 -7.91 -22.56 8.19
CA LEU A 8 -8.91 -21.55 8.49
C LEU A 8 -8.88 -20.41 7.48
N LEU A 9 -7.69 -19.84 7.24
CA LEU A 9 -7.53 -18.61 6.48
C LEU A 9 -6.27 -18.66 5.61
N THR A 10 -6.38 -18.18 4.38
CA THR A 10 -5.24 -17.67 3.60
C THR A 10 -5.35 -16.16 3.49
N PHE A 11 -4.30 -15.44 3.90
CA PHE A 11 -4.21 -13.99 3.71
C PHE A 11 -3.15 -13.67 2.66
N LEU A 12 -3.54 -12.96 1.61
CA LEU A 12 -2.69 -12.59 0.47
C LEU A 12 -2.45 -11.08 0.44
N PHE A 13 -1.19 -10.71 0.22
CA PHE A 13 -0.77 -9.38 -0.16
C PHE A 13 -0.41 -9.40 -1.64
N LYS A 14 -1.24 -8.75 -2.45
CA LYS A 14 -1.05 -8.61 -3.89
C LYS A 14 -0.45 -7.24 -4.21
N HIS A 15 0.37 -7.13 -5.25
CA HIS A 15 0.94 -5.86 -5.67
C HIS A 15 1.23 -5.84 -7.18
N ARG A 16 0.60 -4.90 -7.92
CA ARG A 16 0.65 -4.80 -9.40
C ARG A 16 2.04 -4.58 -10.01
N TYR A 17 2.99 -4.07 -9.23
CA TYR A 17 4.40 -4.00 -9.65
C TYR A 17 5.00 -5.37 -10.01
N PHE A 18 4.67 -6.44 -9.30
CA PHE A 18 5.26 -7.76 -9.54
C PHE A 18 4.51 -8.51 -10.64
N ARG A 19 5.24 -9.26 -11.48
CA ARG A 19 4.64 -9.96 -12.64
C ARG A 19 3.56 -10.98 -12.26
N ASN A 20 3.72 -11.65 -11.13
CA ASN A 20 2.77 -12.63 -10.61
C ASN A 20 1.79 -12.02 -9.59
N GLU A 21 1.78 -10.69 -9.49
CA GLU A 21 1.00 -9.90 -8.54
C GLU A 21 1.20 -10.25 -7.06
N LEU A 22 2.15 -11.12 -6.69
CA LEU A 22 2.42 -11.43 -5.28
C LEU A 22 3.40 -10.41 -4.71
N PHE A 23 3.07 -9.86 -3.54
CA PHE A 23 3.96 -8.92 -2.86
C PHE A 23 5.07 -9.68 -2.12
N LYS A 24 6.16 -9.96 -2.84
CA LYS A 24 7.23 -10.88 -2.39
C LYS A 24 8.10 -10.32 -1.24
N SER A 25 8.13 -9.00 -1.06
CA SER A 25 9.02 -8.32 -0.12
C SER A 25 8.43 -8.14 1.28
N ILE A 26 7.45 -8.97 1.67
CA ILE A 26 6.78 -8.88 2.97
C ILE A 26 7.38 -9.87 3.97
N GLU A 27 7.64 -9.38 5.17
CA GLU A 27 7.93 -10.17 6.38
C GLU A 27 6.81 -10.00 7.40
N ILE A 28 6.40 -11.10 8.04
CA ILE A 28 5.33 -11.11 9.04
C ILE A 28 5.93 -11.40 10.42
N SER A 29 5.50 -10.64 11.41
CA SER A 29 5.77 -10.88 12.84
C SER A 29 4.50 -10.68 13.66
N PHE A 30 4.55 -10.99 14.96
CA PHE A 30 3.39 -10.98 15.85
C PHE A 30 3.55 -9.95 16.96
N ALA A 31 2.44 -9.39 17.43
CA ALA A 31 2.44 -8.63 18.68
C ALA A 31 2.67 -9.55 19.89
N GLU A 32 3.18 -8.99 20.99
CA GLU A 32 3.52 -9.73 22.22
C GLU A 32 2.33 -10.55 22.76
N GLY A 33 1.13 -9.95 22.79
CA GLY A 33 -0.10 -10.60 23.25
C GLY A 33 -0.59 -11.75 22.35
N THR A 34 -0.27 -11.69 21.05
CA THR A 34 -0.74 -12.66 20.06
C THR A 34 -0.14 -14.05 20.25
N THR A 35 1.09 -14.15 20.76
CA THR A 35 1.74 -15.47 20.95
C THR A 35 0.96 -16.35 21.93
N LYS A 36 0.46 -15.77 23.02
CA LYS A 36 -0.35 -16.49 24.00
C LYS A 36 -1.66 -16.95 23.37
N LEU A 37 -2.35 -16.05 22.67
CA LEU A 37 -3.61 -16.34 21.98
C LEU A 37 -3.47 -17.49 20.97
N LEU A 38 -2.39 -17.47 20.16
CA LEU A 38 -2.11 -18.54 19.20
C LEU A 38 -1.91 -19.90 19.89
N ASN A 39 -1.21 -19.93 21.02
CA ASN A 39 -0.99 -21.17 21.78
C ASN A 39 -2.29 -21.67 22.42
N ASP A 40 -3.06 -20.77 23.06
CA ASP A 40 -4.31 -21.10 23.74
C ASP A 40 -5.34 -21.67 22.75
N LEU A 41 -5.34 -21.17 21.51
CA LEU A 41 -6.20 -21.64 20.42
C LEU A 41 -5.58 -22.74 19.56
N CYS A 42 -4.34 -23.14 19.85
CA CYS A 42 -3.61 -24.14 19.06
C CYS A 42 -3.58 -23.78 17.55
N ILE A 43 -3.34 -22.50 17.28
CA ILE A 43 -3.20 -21.91 15.95
C ILE A 43 -1.74 -21.84 15.55
N ILE A 44 -1.44 -22.22 14.31
CA ILE A 44 -0.15 -22.05 13.66
C ILE A 44 -0.32 -21.09 12.49
N ILE A 45 0.63 -20.15 12.38
CA ILE A 45 0.75 -19.27 11.23
C ILE A 45 1.92 -19.74 10.38
N LYS A 46 1.64 -20.06 9.12
CA LYS A 46 2.63 -20.53 8.15
C LYS A 46 2.82 -19.48 7.05
N PRO A 47 3.88 -18.65 7.12
CA PRO A 47 4.15 -17.65 6.10
C PRO A 47 4.54 -18.31 4.76
N PHE A 48 4.24 -17.62 3.66
CA PHE A 48 4.69 -17.95 2.32
C PHE A 48 4.91 -16.66 1.52
N THR A 49 5.43 -16.75 0.29
CA THR A 49 5.67 -15.57 -0.54
C THR A 49 4.37 -14.84 -0.85
N GLY A 50 4.24 -13.60 -0.35
CA GLY A 50 3.04 -12.78 -0.54
C GLY A 50 1.90 -13.08 0.42
N GLY A 51 2.11 -13.80 1.53
CA GLY A 51 1.01 -14.08 2.44
C GLY A 51 1.32 -15.02 3.60
N PHE A 52 0.26 -15.50 4.24
CA PHE A 52 0.33 -16.54 5.26
C PHE A 52 -0.94 -17.39 5.31
N HIS A 53 -0.78 -18.61 5.81
CA HIS A 53 -1.91 -19.47 6.19
C HIS A 53 -2.08 -19.46 7.71
N LEU A 54 -3.31 -19.48 8.16
CA LEU A 54 -3.70 -19.66 9.56
C LEU A 54 -4.37 -21.04 9.68
N LEU A 55 -3.75 -21.90 10.49
CA LEU A 55 -4.15 -23.30 10.66
C LEU A 55 -4.51 -23.54 12.13
N ALA A 56 -5.61 -24.21 12.44
CA ALA A 56 -5.98 -24.56 13.82
C ALA A 56 -6.11 -26.05 14.03
N CYS A 57 -5.68 -26.55 15.18
CA CYS A 57 -5.85 -27.97 15.50
C CYS A 57 -7.28 -28.31 15.94
N ASN A 58 -8.00 -27.37 16.54
CA ASN A 58 -9.42 -27.50 16.87
C ASN A 58 -10.16 -26.19 16.56
N THR A 59 -11.07 -26.21 15.59
CA THR A 59 -11.83 -25.03 15.16
C THR A 59 -12.90 -24.64 16.16
N GLU A 60 -13.36 -25.54 17.03
CA GLU A 60 -14.38 -25.26 18.04
C GLU A 60 -13.87 -24.32 19.14
N LEU A 61 -12.55 -24.26 19.36
CA LEU A 61 -11.95 -23.33 20.33
C LEU A 61 -12.18 -21.87 19.94
N LEU A 62 -12.40 -21.59 18.65
CA LEU A 62 -12.62 -20.25 18.13
C LEU A 62 -14.01 -19.69 18.52
N ASP A 63 -14.99 -20.57 18.80
CA ASP A 63 -16.36 -20.18 19.22
C ASP A 63 -16.39 -19.56 20.62
N SER A 64 -15.36 -19.85 21.42
CA SER A 64 -15.35 -19.53 22.85
C SER A 64 -14.81 -18.14 23.19
N LEU A 65 -14.29 -17.41 22.19
CA LEU A 65 -13.64 -16.12 22.41
C LEU A 65 -14.58 -14.95 22.14
N ASN A 66 -14.52 -13.98 23.05
CA ASN A 66 -14.98 -12.64 22.74
C ASN A 66 -13.94 -12.00 21.82
N ASP A 67 -14.40 -11.28 20.80
CA ASP A 67 -13.56 -10.60 19.80
C ASP A 67 -12.74 -9.41 20.37
N THR A 68 -12.54 -9.36 21.69
CA THR A 68 -11.85 -8.25 22.36
C THR A 68 -10.35 -8.20 22.02
N ASP A 69 -9.72 -9.35 21.78
CA ASP A 69 -8.28 -9.46 21.49
C ASP A 69 -8.04 -10.14 20.14
N PRO A 70 -7.71 -9.39 19.07
CA PRO A 70 -7.44 -9.98 17.77
C PRO A 70 -6.08 -10.68 17.73
N ILE A 71 -5.93 -11.63 16.79
CA ILE A 71 -4.62 -12.08 16.34
C ILE A 71 -3.99 -10.93 15.57
N GLN A 72 -3.05 -10.24 16.21
CA GLN A 72 -2.42 -9.04 15.68
C GLN A 72 -1.08 -9.37 15.01
N LEU A 73 -1.03 -9.08 13.71
CA LEU A 73 0.10 -9.34 12.85
C LEU A 73 0.71 -8.03 12.39
N HIS A 74 2.02 -7.92 12.53
CA HIS A 74 2.80 -6.85 11.95
C HIS A 74 3.35 -7.34 10.61
N PHE A 75 3.21 -6.55 9.56
CA PHE A 75 3.91 -6.82 8.31
C PHE A 75 4.89 -5.69 8.00
N ASN A 76 6.08 -6.08 7.54
CA ASN A 76 7.18 -5.19 7.20
C ASN A 76 7.51 -5.39 5.71
N CYS A 77 7.95 -4.33 5.04
CA CYS A 77 8.54 -4.46 3.71
C CYS A 77 10.07 -4.45 3.80
N THR A 78 10.71 -5.43 3.18
CA THR A 78 12.18 -5.55 3.12
C THR A 78 12.79 -4.80 1.94
N ASP A 79 11.96 -4.34 1.00
CA ASP A 79 12.40 -3.61 -0.18
C ASP A 79 12.49 -2.10 0.11
N PRO A 80 13.70 -1.50 0.09
CA PRO A 80 13.87 -0.08 0.37
C PRO A 80 13.23 0.83 -0.69
N LEU A 81 12.94 0.31 -1.88
CA LEU A 81 12.33 1.06 -2.99
C LEU A 81 10.80 0.97 -3.01
N TYR A 82 10.18 0.29 -2.02
CA TYR A 82 8.73 0.10 -1.94
C TYR A 82 7.92 1.37 -2.21
N ILE A 83 8.26 2.48 -1.55
CA ILE A 83 7.50 3.73 -1.68
C ILE A 83 7.59 4.34 -3.08
N ASN A 84 8.63 4.00 -3.83
CA ASN A 84 8.87 4.50 -5.16
C ASN A 84 7.98 3.80 -6.19
N TYR A 85 7.71 2.50 -6.05
CA TYR A 85 6.84 1.78 -6.99
C TYR A 85 5.40 1.58 -6.53
N THR A 86 5.06 1.97 -5.31
CA THR A 86 3.70 1.81 -4.77
C THR A 86 2.93 3.12 -4.88
N GLU A 87 1.68 3.04 -5.35
CA GLU A 87 0.74 4.17 -5.34
C GLU A 87 0.02 4.23 -3.98
N LEU A 88 0.57 5.00 -3.05
CA LEU A 88 -0.03 5.25 -1.73
C LEU A 88 -0.12 6.76 -1.46
N PRO A 89 -1.26 7.41 -1.77
CA PRO A 89 -1.43 8.82 -1.48
C PRO A 89 -1.43 9.07 0.03
N LEU A 90 -0.81 10.16 0.47
CA LEU A 90 -0.78 10.63 1.86
C LEU A 90 -0.11 9.68 2.88
N TYR A 91 0.57 8.63 2.39
CA TYR A 91 1.31 7.73 3.26
C TYR A 91 2.69 8.29 3.60
N HIS A 92 2.92 8.53 4.89
CA HIS A 92 4.21 8.92 5.43
C HIS A 92 4.82 7.78 6.27
N LEU A 93 5.98 7.27 5.82
CA LEU A 93 6.69 6.17 6.48
C LEU A 93 7.04 6.44 7.95
N THR A 94 7.12 7.69 8.38
CA THR A 94 7.41 8.08 9.77
C THR A 94 6.17 8.08 10.65
N ASP A 95 5.06 8.59 10.13
CA ASP A 95 3.90 8.96 10.96
C ASP A 95 2.70 8.01 10.80
N ASN A 96 2.66 7.24 9.71
CA ASN A 96 1.49 6.45 9.32
C ASN A 96 1.83 4.96 9.22
N LEU A 97 0.84 4.10 9.40
CA LEU A 97 0.91 2.68 9.07
C LEU A 97 -0.30 2.30 8.22
N LEU A 98 -0.24 1.13 7.59
CA LEU A 98 -1.39 0.54 6.92
C LEU A 98 -2.16 -0.34 7.90
N TYR A 99 -3.47 -0.24 7.95
CA TYR A 99 -4.28 -1.01 8.89
C TYR A 99 -5.37 -1.80 8.16
N PHE A 100 -5.46 -3.10 8.47
CA PHE A 100 -6.47 -4.00 7.92
C PHE A 100 -7.09 -4.82 9.04
N ASN A 101 -8.37 -5.15 8.92
CA ASN A 101 -9.04 -6.10 9.80
C ASN A 101 -10.13 -6.88 9.06
N ASN A 102 -10.67 -7.92 9.70
CA ASN A 102 -11.75 -8.73 9.15
C ASN A 102 -13.16 -8.35 9.63
N LEU A 103 -13.36 -7.18 10.26
CA LEU A 103 -14.67 -6.74 10.75
C LEU A 103 -15.55 -6.15 9.64
N SER A 104 -14.92 -5.53 8.64
CA SER A 104 -15.60 -4.87 7.52
C SER A 104 -15.01 -5.34 6.20
N VAL A 105 -15.28 -6.60 5.84
CA VAL A 105 -14.75 -7.19 4.61
C VAL A 105 -15.75 -7.09 3.45
N ILE A 106 -15.23 -6.82 2.25
CA ILE A 106 -16.03 -6.76 1.03
C ILE A 106 -15.82 -8.07 0.26
N PRO A 107 -16.85 -8.82 -0.14
CA PRO A 107 -16.69 -9.98 -1.01
C PRO A 107 -15.95 -9.60 -2.31
N ASP A 108 -15.01 -10.44 -2.74
CA ASP A 108 -14.33 -10.24 -4.03
C ASP A 108 -15.32 -10.40 -5.21
N GLN A 109 -14.96 -9.91 -6.40
CA GLN A 109 -15.85 -9.91 -7.58
C GLN A 109 -16.35 -11.32 -7.93
N ASP A 110 -15.52 -12.34 -7.71
CA ASP A 110 -15.84 -13.75 -7.96
C ASP A 110 -16.57 -14.43 -6.78
N GLY A 111 -16.72 -13.75 -5.63
CA GLY A 111 -17.38 -14.26 -4.42
C GLY A 111 -16.57 -15.27 -3.59
N GLU A 112 -15.44 -15.74 -4.12
CA GLU A 112 -14.57 -16.78 -3.53
C GLU A 112 -13.73 -16.30 -2.34
N GLY A 113 -13.59 -14.98 -2.16
CA GLY A 113 -12.77 -14.41 -1.09
C GLY A 113 -13.33 -13.09 -0.57
N PHE A 114 -12.59 -12.47 0.34
CA PHE A 114 -12.91 -11.16 0.84
C PHE A 114 -11.72 -10.20 0.77
N ARG A 115 -12.06 -8.92 0.74
CA ARG A 115 -11.13 -7.80 0.69
C ARG A 115 -11.22 -7.01 1.99
N PRO A 116 -10.17 -6.99 2.82
CA PRO A 116 -10.08 -6.20 4.06
C PRO A 116 -9.93 -4.68 3.87
N ASN A 117 -10.10 -4.15 2.65
CA ASN A 117 -9.89 -2.75 2.31
C ASN A 117 -11.05 -2.22 1.44
N GLU A 118 -11.34 -0.92 1.54
CA GLU A 118 -12.58 -0.33 1.00
C GLU A 118 -12.64 -0.37 -0.54
N ALA A 119 -11.54 -0.02 -1.21
CA ALA A 119 -11.44 0.08 -2.67
C ALA A 119 -10.76 -1.15 -3.31
N GLU A 120 -10.67 -1.21 -4.64
CA GLU A 120 -9.94 -2.30 -5.35
C GLU A 120 -8.47 -2.39 -4.89
N PHE A 121 -7.87 -1.24 -4.59
CA PHE A 121 -6.50 -1.13 -4.09
C PHE A 121 -6.45 -0.47 -2.72
N VAL A 122 -5.40 -0.78 -1.97
CA VAL A 122 -5.04 -0.08 -0.73
C VAL A 122 -4.91 1.41 -1.03
N GLY A 123 -5.68 2.22 -0.32
CA GLY A 123 -5.78 3.66 -0.53
C GLY A 123 -5.70 4.43 0.79
N GLN A 124 -6.20 5.67 0.76
CA GLN A 124 -6.17 6.56 1.92
C GLN A 124 -6.95 6.01 3.13
N SER A 125 -8.01 5.24 2.90
CA SER A 125 -8.83 4.64 3.96
C SER A 125 -8.03 3.69 4.85
N GLU A 126 -6.99 3.03 4.33
CA GLU A 126 -6.16 2.11 5.11
C GLU A 126 -4.92 2.78 5.71
N VAL A 127 -4.64 4.04 5.36
CA VAL A 127 -3.54 4.82 5.92
C VAL A 127 -3.98 5.42 7.25
N VAL A 128 -3.40 4.92 8.34
CA VAL A 128 -3.75 5.32 9.71
C VAL A 128 -2.55 5.98 10.40
N PRO A 129 -2.68 7.20 10.95
CA PRO A 129 -1.62 7.81 11.75
C PRO A 129 -1.36 7.00 13.02
N VAL A 130 -0.12 7.00 13.50
CA VAL A 130 0.28 6.32 14.74
C VAL A 130 0.32 7.31 15.89
N SER A 131 -0.28 6.94 17.02
CA SER A 131 -0.23 7.73 18.26
C SER A 131 0.40 6.96 19.40
N HIS A 132 1.26 7.66 20.15
CA HIS A 132 1.93 7.16 21.35
C HIS A 132 1.35 7.79 22.64
N GLY A 133 0.02 7.96 22.70
CA GLY A 133 -0.67 8.53 23.87
C GLY A 133 -1.21 9.94 23.69
N LYS A 134 -1.06 10.54 22.50
CA LYS A 134 -1.64 11.84 22.17
C LYS A 134 -2.32 11.80 20.81
N ILE A 135 -3.60 12.14 20.75
CA ILE A 135 -4.33 12.34 19.51
C ILE A 135 -4.54 13.84 19.30
N LYS A 136 -4.29 14.31 18.07
CA LYS A 136 -4.70 15.65 17.64
C LYS A 136 -5.86 15.54 16.67
N LEU A 137 -6.96 16.21 16.97
CA LEU A 137 -8.12 16.28 16.08
C LEU A 137 -7.91 17.42 15.07
N PRO A 138 -7.78 17.15 13.75
CA PRO A 138 -7.47 18.17 12.76
C PRO A 138 -8.63 19.17 12.57
N THR A 139 -9.87 18.74 12.77
CA THR A 139 -11.09 19.54 12.59
C THR A 139 -11.81 19.77 13.93
N PHE A 140 -11.06 20.12 14.98
CA PHE A 140 -11.65 20.36 16.29
C PHE A 140 -12.45 21.67 16.35
N GLU A 141 -13.71 21.54 16.71
CA GLU A 141 -14.65 22.61 17.04
C GLU A 141 -15.14 22.44 18.47
N SER A 142 -15.02 23.50 19.29
CA SER A 142 -15.40 23.47 20.71
C SER A 142 -16.89 23.32 20.97
N SER A 143 -17.73 23.55 19.96
CA SER A 143 -19.19 23.40 20.02
C SER A 143 -19.68 21.97 19.81
N LYS A 144 -18.82 21.07 19.30
CA LYS A 144 -19.20 19.69 18.96
C LYS A 144 -18.97 18.73 20.12
N LYS A 145 -19.77 17.66 20.18
CA LYS A 145 -19.56 16.55 21.10
C LYS A 145 -18.65 15.51 20.46
N TYR A 146 -17.58 15.13 21.16
CA TYR A 146 -16.67 14.09 20.73
C TYR A 146 -16.92 12.79 21.49
N ARG A 147 -16.93 11.66 20.76
CA ARG A 147 -16.86 10.31 21.33
C ARG A 147 -15.79 9.50 20.61
N PHE A 148 -15.27 8.50 21.30
CA PHE A 148 -14.19 7.65 20.82
C PHE A 148 -14.63 6.19 20.91
N THR A 149 -14.28 5.38 19.92
CA THR A 149 -14.58 3.94 19.93
C THR A 149 -13.35 3.14 19.56
N ASP A 150 -13.34 1.87 19.95
CA ASP A 150 -12.40 0.87 19.43
C ASP A 150 -12.78 0.45 17.99
N ALA A 151 -12.07 -0.54 17.45
CA ALA A 151 -12.33 -1.13 16.14
C ALA A 151 -13.69 -1.83 16.03
N LEU A 152 -14.19 -2.42 17.14
CA LEU A 152 -15.48 -3.09 17.23
C LEU A 152 -16.66 -2.11 17.37
N GLY A 153 -16.37 -0.82 17.59
CA GLY A 153 -17.37 0.22 17.79
C GLY A 153 -17.79 0.39 19.25
N ASN A 154 -17.14 -0.27 20.21
CA ASN A 154 -17.40 -0.06 21.63
C ASN A 154 -16.89 1.31 22.05
N GLU A 155 -17.69 2.05 22.82
CA GLU A 155 -17.29 3.36 23.33
C GLU A 155 -16.13 3.22 24.32
N ILE A 156 -15.07 4.00 24.10
CA ILE A 156 -13.91 4.04 24.99
C ILE A 156 -14.25 4.93 26.19
N SER A 157 -13.97 4.44 27.40
CA SER A 157 -14.22 5.17 28.65
C SER A 157 -13.59 6.56 28.64
N SER A 158 -14.34 7.56 29.11
CA SER A 158 -13.85 8.93 29.29
C SER A 158 -12.72 9.05 30.32
N GLN A 159 -12.47 8.01 31.12
CA GLN A 159 -11.31 7.95 32.03
C GLN A 159 -10.01 7.67 31.28
N SER A 160 -10.10 6.93 30.17
CA SER A 160 -8.97 6.57 29.32
C SER A 160 -8.63 7.64 28.28
N ILE A 161 -9.51 8.63 28.08
CA ILE A 161 -9.33 9.71 27.12
C ILE A 161 -9.59 11.04 27.80
N THR A 162 -8.53 11.80 28.04
CA THR A 162 -8.60 13.09 28.74
C THR A 162 -8.14 14.22 27.84
N GLN A 163 -8.93 15.29 27.74
CA GLN A 163 -8.51 16.47 26.98
C GLN A 163 -7.36 17.17 27.71
N THR A 164 -6.25 17.44 27.02
CA THR A 164 -5.04 18.01 27.65
C THR A 164 -5.26 19.37 28.30
N LYS A 165 -6.08 20.21 27.66
CA LYS A 165 -6.55 21.51 28.13
C LYS A 165 -8.00 21.69 27.69
N GLN A 166 -8.79 22.38 28.51
CA GLN A 166 -10.16 22.73 28.13
C GLN A 166 -10.16 23.45 26.77
N TYR A 167 -10.98 22.97 25.84
CA TYR A 167 -11.09 23.49 24.46
C TYR A 167 -9.84 23.34 23.58
N SER A 168 -8.93 22.41 23.89
CA SER A 168 -7.82 22.06 22.98
C SER A 168 -8.18 20.90 22.06
N ASN A 169 -7.55 20.85 20.88
CA ASN A 169 -7.71 19.74 19.96
C ASN A 169 -6.83 18.52 20.30
N GLU A 170 -6.19 18.51 21.47
CA GLU A 170 -5.26 17.45 21.89
C GLU A 170 -5.83 16.63 23.04
N PHE A 171 -5.87 15.31 22.85
CA PHE A 171 -6.40 14.33 23.80
C PHE A 171 -5.28 13.37 24.21
N MET A 172 -5.16 13.11 25.51
CA MET A 172 -4.29 12.09 26.09
C MET A 172 -5.01 10.76 26.16
N LEU A 173 -4.29 9.68 25.83
CA LEU A 173 -4.78 8.31 25.90
C LEU A 173 -3.99 7.55 26.95
N SER A 174 -4.69 6.98 27.91
CA SER A 174 -4.13 6.22 29.02
C SER A 174 -4.94 4.95 29.26
N ASP A 175 -4.27 3.91 29.75
CA ASP A 175 -4.91 2.64 30.18
C ASP A 175 -5.75 1.97 29.10
N LEU A 176 -5.33 2.10 27.83
CA LEU A 176 -5.96 1.43 26.69
C LEU A 176 -5.06 0.29 26.17
N PRO A 177 -5.64 -0.81 25.69
CA PRO A 177 -4.91 -1.75 24.86
C PRO A 177 -4.49 -1.06 23.57
N GLN A 178 -3.43 -1.56 22.94
CA GLN A 178 -3.03 -1.11 21.61
C GLN A 178 -4.10 -1.51 20.58
N GLY A 179 -4.34 -0.66 19.59
CA GLY A 179 -5.34 -0.93 18.56
C GLY A 179 -5.85 0.32 17.87
N LEU A 180 -6.85 0.14 17.00
CA LEU A 180 -7.50 1.24 16.31
C LEU A 180 -8.42 2.02 17.27
N VAL A 181 -8.23 3.34 17.30
CA VAL A 181 -9.14 4.29 17.96
C VAL A 181 -9.79 5.15 16.89
N ARG A 182 -11.12 5.13 16.84
CA ARG A 182 -11.94 5.96 15.95
C ARG A 182 -12.54 7.09 16.77
N PHE A 183 -12.67 8.28 16.18
CA PHE A 183 -13.22 9.43 16.87
C PHE A 183 -14.27 10.15 16.03
N PHE A 184 -15.37 10.49 16.68
CA PHE A 184 -16.58 11.02 16.07
C PHE A 184 -16.88 12.40 16.62
N ALA A 185 -17.29 13.33 15.76
CA ALA A 185 -17.80 14.65 16.12
C ALA A 185 -19.27 14.71 15.75
N ASP A 186 -20.15 14.87 16.74
CA ASP A 186 -21.61 14.80 16.57
C ASP A 186 -22.06 13.56 15.75
N ASP A 187 -21.55 12.39 16.13
CA ASP A 187 -21.79 11.07 15.51
C ASP A 187 -21.29 10.87 14.07
N VAL A 188 -20.60 11.86 13.50
CA VAL A 188 -19.90 11.71 12.22
C VAL A 188 -18.44 11.34 12.49
N GLU A 189 -17.96 10.26 11.88
CA GLU A 189 -16.54 9.87 11.99
C GLU A 189 -15.66 10.99 11.43
N SER A 190 -14.80 11.54 12.28
CA SER A 190 -13.89 12.64 11.91
C SER A 190 -12.45 12.16 11.72
N GLY A 191 -12.17 10.91 12.08
CA GLY A 191 -10.92 10.25 11.78
C GLY A 191 -10.64 9.04 12.66
N LYS A 192 -9.47 8.46 12.43
CA LYS A 192 -8.97 7.28 13.15
C LYS A 192 -7.45 7.35 13.31
N VAL A 193 -6.95 6.61 14.29
CA VAL A 193 -5.53 6.54 14.64
C VAL A 193 -5.23 5.17 15.23
N TYR A 194 -4.03 4.68 15.01
CA TYR A 194 -3.55 3.47 15.64
C TYR A 194 -2.83 3.84 16.93
N TYR A 195 -3.45 3.53 18.07
CA TYR A 195 -2.86 3.76 19.38
C TYR A 195 -1.87 2.64 19.70
N HIS A 196 -0.63 3.02 19.99
CA HIS A 196 0.39 2.10 20.49
C HIS A 196 1.05 2.72 21.73
N PRO A 197 0.85 2.15 22.94
CA PRO A 197 1.23 2.78 24.21
C PRO A 197 2.75 2.93 24.38
N LYS A 198 3.54 2.09 23.71
CA LYS A 198 5.01 2.14 23.73
C LYS A 198 5.53 2.75 22.42
N SER A 199 6.70 3.37 22.40
CA SER A 199 7.29 3.75 21.11
C SER A 199 7.70 2.50 20.31
N PHE A 200 7.48 2.51 19.00
CA PHE A 200 8.05 1.48 18.13
C PHE A 200 9.57 1.62 18.07
N TRP A 201 10.31 0.54 18.36
CA TRP A 201 11.73 0.49 18.02
C TRP A 201 11.93 0.39 16.50
N LYS A 202 11.09 -0.42 15.84
CA LYS A 202 10.97 -0.54 14.39
C LYS A 202 9.49 -0.54 14.03
N LYS A 203 8.98 0.55 13.48
CA LYS A 203 7.57 0.65 13.10
C LYS A 203 7.27 -0.29 11.93
N PRO A 204 6.24 -1.13 12.00
CA PRO A 204 5.86 -1.97 10.86
C PRO A 204 5.32 -1.13 9.70
N LEU A 205 5.34 -1.69 8.50
CA LEU A 205 4.69 -1.08 7.34
C LEU A 205 3.17 -1.01 7.58
N GLY A 206 2.61 -2.07 8.16
CA GLY A 206 1.23 -2.10 8.59
C GLY A 206 0.90 -3.23 9.55
N ILE A 207 -0.36 -3.27 9.93
CA ILE A 207 -0.94 -4.16 10.93
C ILE A 207 -2.18 -4.82 10.34
N VAL A 208 -2.32 -6.12 10.61
CA VAL A 208 -3.51 -6.91 10.30
C VAL A 208 -4.05 -7.44 11.63
N ASP A 209 -5.26 -7.01 11.99
CA ASP A 209 -6.00 -7.54 13.13
C ASP A 209 -7.01 -8.58 12.65
N ILE A 210 -6.84 -9.83 13.06
CA ILE A 210 -7.80 -10.91 12.78
C ILE A 210 -8.62 -11.19 14.04
N TYR A 211 -9.85 -10.72 14.05
CA TYR A 211 -10.88 -10.99 15.04
C TYR A 211 -11.37 -12.42 14.87
N VAL A 212 -11.15 -13.25 15.89
CA VAL A 212 -11.26 -14.71 15.81
C VAL A 212 -12.71 -15.18 15.71
N GLY A 213 -13.63 -14.54 16.44
CA GLY A 213 -15.07 -14.82 16.38
C GLY A 213 -15.62 -14.53 14.99
N GLU A 214 -15.29 -13.37 14.43
CA GLU A 214 -15.67 -13.02 13.07
C GLU A 214 -15.05 -13.96 12.02
N LEU A 215 -13.76 -14.31 12.14
CA LEU A 215 -13.13 -15.30 11.27
C LEU A 215 -13.84 -16.66 11.35
N PHE A 216 -14.24 -17.06 12.55
CA PHE A 216 -14.90 -18.34 12.77
C PHE A 216 -16.32 -18.38 12.18
N ASN A 217 -17.07 -17.28 12.28
CA ASN A 217 -18.37 -17.14 11.62
C ASN A 217 -18.23 -17.32 10.11
N GLN A 218 -17.26 -16.62 9.50
CA GLN A 218 -16.97 -16.74 8.07
C GLN A 218 -16.51 -18.16 7.70
N TYR A 219 -15.71 -18.81 8.56
CA TYR A 219 -15.26 -20.18 8.36
C TYR A 219 -16.41 -21.20 8.46
N LYS A 220 -17.34 -21.04 9.40
CA LYS A 220 -18.54 -21.89 9.52
C LYS A 220 -19.40 -21.83 8.26
N GLU A 221 -19.51 -20.65 7.64
CA GLU A 221 -20.30 -20.45 6.43
C GLU A 221 -19.62 -20.99 5.16
N LYS A 222 -18.33 -20.68 4.97
CA LYS A 222 -17.63 -20.90 3.69
C LYS A 222 -16.55 -21.98 3.73
N GLY A 223 -16.23 -22.52 4.90
CA GLY A 223 -15.00 -23.30 5.09
C GLY A 223 -13.78 -22.39 5.10
N LYS A 224 -12.69 -22.79 4.44
CA LYS A 224 -11.46 -21.99 4.38
C LYS A 224 -11.76 -20.59 3.83
N VAL A 225 -11.39 -19.56 4.58
CA VAL A 225 -11.54 -18.15 4.21
C VAL A 225 -10.31 -17.67 3.43
N ASP A 226 -10.51 -16.86 2.40
CA ASP A 226 -9.43 -16.21 1.66
C ASP A 226 -9.57 -14.69 1.78
N TYR A 227 -8.55 -14.02 2.32
CA TYR A 227 -8.43 -12.55 2.34
C TYR A 227 -7.36 -12.09 1.37
N ALA A 228 -7.62 -11.00 0.64
CA ALA A 228 -6.62 -10.38 -0.21
C ALA A 228 -6.63 -8.86 -0.06
N VAL A 229 -5.44 -8.28 0.15
CA VAL A 229 -5.21 -6.83 0.04
C VAL A 229 -4.35 -6.58 -1.20
N SER A 230 -4.72 -5.58 -2.01
CA SER A 230 -4.07 -5.34 -3.30
C SER A 230 -3.45 -3.96 -3.35
N PHE A 231 -2.15 -3.87 -3.62
CA PHE A 231 -1.44 -2.62 -3.80
C PHE A 231 -1.35 -2.28 -5.29
N ASN A 232 -1.63 -1.02 -5.62
CA ASN A 232 -1.45 -0.52 -6.97
C ASN A 232 0.00 -0.04 -7.18
N ASN A 233 0.47 -0.08 -8.42
CA ASN A 233 1.79 0.44 -8.75
C ASN A 233 1.72 1.93 -9.12
N ARG A 234 2.79 2.65 -8.77
CA ARG A 234 2.95 4.06 -9.13
C ARG A 234 3.03 4.20 -10.63
N LYS A 235 2.28 5.16 -11.17
CA LYS A 235 2.35 5.57 -12.58
C LYS A 235 3.11 6.89 -12.69
N THR A 236 4.07 6.95 -13.61
CA THR A 236 4.94 8.12 -13.79
C THR A 236 4.95 8.62 -15.22
N ILE A 237 5.26 9.90 -15.43
CA ILE A 237 5.57 10.42 -16.76
C ILE A 237 7.03 10.08 -17.06
N TRP A 238 7.28 9.34 -18.14
CA TRP A 238 8.64 8.89 -18.48
C TRP A 238 9.31 9.94 -19.35
N LYS A 239 10.52 10.34 -18.97
CA LYS A 239 11.36 11.28 -19.71
C LYS A 239 12.65 10.59 -20.16
N TYR A 240 12.83 10.42 -21.47
CA TYR A 240 14.09 9.92 -22.04
C TYR A 240 14.99 11.09 -22.45
N PHE A 241 16.18 11.17 -21.88
CA PHE A 241 17.21 12.16 -22.20
C PHE A 241 18.31 11.52 -23.03
N PHE A 242 18.36 11.83 -24.32
CA PHE A 242 19.41 11.38 -25.23
C PHE A 242 20.53 12.40 -25.25
N VAL A 243 21.55 12.21 -24.42
CA VAL A 243 22.60 13.22 -24.14
C VAL A 243 23.83 13.06 -25.04
N SER A 244 24.02 11.88 -25.65
CA SER A 244 25.17 11.63 -26.53
C SER A 244 25.11 12.47 -27.81
N PRO A 245 26.23 13.11 -28.24
CA PRO A 245 26.30 13.85 -29.51
C PRO A 245 25.92 13.02 -30.74
N VAL A 246 26.03 11.68 -30.66
CA VAL A 246 25.64 10.76 -31.75
C VAL A 246 24.18 10.95 -32.15
N TYR A 247 23.30 11.39 -31.23
CA TYR A 247 21.89 11.61 -31.50
C TYR A 247 21.61 12.94 -32.22
N GLN A 248 22.56 13.88 -32.25
CA GLN A 248 22.38 15.19 -32.88
C GLN A 248 22.38 15.14 -34.42
N LYS A 249 22.81 14.03 -35.01
CA LYS A 249 22.80 13.82 -36.47
C LYS A 249 21.43 13.43 -37.02
N PHE A 250 20.47 13.08 -36.16
CA PHE A 250 19.13 12.69 -36.54
C PHE A 250 18.19 13.89 -36.45
N SER A 251 17.30 14.04 -37.42
CA SER A 251 16.42 15.21 -37.55
C SER A 251 14.98 14.94 -37.15
N ASN A 252 14.52 13.68 -37.22
CA ASN A 252 13.13 13.32 -36.94
C ASN A 252 13.07 12.06 -36.07
N LEU A 253 13.43 12.22 -34.80
CA LEU A 253 13.44 11.11 -33.86
C LEU A 253 12.03 10.85 -33.31
N SER A 254 11.68 9.57 -33.12
CA SER A 254 10.41 9.14 -32.54
C SER A 254 10.60 7.89 -31.67
N ILE A 255 9.85 7.80 -30.56
CA ILE A 255 9.76 6.58 -29.76
C ILE A 255 8.42 5.90 -30.04
N ILE A 256 8.48 4.64 -30.48
CA ILE A 256 7.29 3.83 -30.75
C ILE A 256 7.27 2.56 -29.90
N ASN A 257 6.08 2.08 -29.61
CA ASN A 257 5.84 0.74 -29.08
C ASN A 257 5.76 -0.30 -30.22
N LYS A 258 5.96 -1.59 -29.92
CA LYS A 258 5.66 -2.75 -30.81
C LYS A 258 4.30 -2.68 -31.51
N GLY A 259 3.29 -2.08 -30.88
CA GLY A 259 1.97 -1.85 -31.48
C GLY A 259 1.93 -0.71 -32.50
N SER A 260 3.07 -0.12 -32.86
CA SER A 260 3.20 1.07 -33.71
C SER A 260 2.53 2.34 -33.15
N GLU A 261 2.13 2.31 -31.88
CA GLU A 261 1.55 3.45 -31.19
C GLU A 261 2.64 4.43 -30.74
N GLN A 262 2.47 5.70 -31.10
CA GLN A 262 3.31 6.79 -30.61
C GLN A 262 2.81 7.26 -29.24
N ILE A 263 3.34 6.64 -28.18
CA ILE A 263 2.98 6.95 -26.80
C ILE A 263 3.82 8.10 -26.19
N PHE A 264 4.83 8.60 -26.90
CA PHE A 264 5.66 9.74 -26.51
C PHE A 264 5.36 10.96 -27.38
N ASN A 265 5.48 12.14 -26.79
CA ASN A 265 5.48 13.40 -27.52
C ASN A 265 6.72 13.50 -28.43
N PRO A 266 6.67 14.28 -29.52
CA PRO A 266 7.86 14.61 -30.31
C PRO A 266 8.97 15.17 -29.41
N PRO A 267 10.25 14.89 -29.72
CA PRO A 267 11.34 15.27 -28.85
C PRO A 267 11.54 16.78 -28.81
N GLN A 268 11.88 17.29 -27.65
CA GLN A 268 12.27 18.68 -27.44
C GLN A 268 13.75 18.76 -27.08
N LYS A 269 14.41 19.85 -27.45
CA LYS A 269 15.78 20.12 -27.01
C LYS A 269 15.76 20.75 -25.62
N GLN A 270 16.49 20.17 -24.68
CA GLN A 270 16.63 20.71 -23.33
C GLN A 270 18.09 20.74 -22.91
N LEU A 271 18.51 21.81 -22.23
CA LEU A 271 19.82 21.88 -21.60
C LEU A 271 19.83 21.01 -20.34
N VAL A 272 20.76 20.05 -20.28
CA VAL A 272 20.98 19.21 -19.10
C VAL A 272 22.22 19.75 -18.38
N TYR A 273 22.11 19.95 -17.06
CA TYR A 273 23.10 20.54 -16.14
C TYR A 273 24.53 20.71 -16.69
N LYS A 274 24.91 21.97 -17.01
CA LYS A 274 26.26 22.39 -17.48
C LYS A 274 26.77 21.70 -18.77
N ASN A 275 25.93 20.97 -19.49
CA ASN A 275 26.29 20.03 -20.56
C ASN A 275 25.51 20.29 -21.87
N PRO A 276 25.83 19.58 -22.98
CA PRO A 276 25.20 19.80 -24.29
C PRO A 276 23.68 19.60 -24.29
N GLU A 277 23.01 20.24 -25.25
CA GLU A 277 21.58 20.04 -25.53
C GLU A 277 21.26 18.55 -25.69
N ALA A 278 20.27 18.06 -24.96
CA ALA A 278 19.76 16.70 -25.08
C ALA A 278 18.43 16.71 -25.82
N TRP A 279 18.16 15.65 -26.59
CA TRP A 279 16.80 15.37 -27.03
C TRP A 279 16.02 14.72 -25.89
N VAL A 280 14.88 15.29 -25.55
CA VAL A 280 14.02 14.86 -24.46
C VAL A 280 12.67 14.42 -25.01
N PHE A 281 12.32 13.17 -24.77
CA PHE A 281 10.98 12.63 -25.03
C PHE A 281 10.21 12.54 -23.73
N GLU A 282 8.95 12.93 -23.75
CA GLU A 282 8.04 12.80 -22.61
C GLU A 282 6.85 11.91 -23.00
N SER A 283 6.47 10.97 -22.13
CA SER A 283 5.30 10.12 -22.38
C SER A 283 4.02 10.94 -22.34
N LYS A 284 3.08 10.67 -23.26
CA LYS A 284 1.78 11.35 -23.33
C LYS A 284 0.92 11.07 -22.10
N ASN A 285 1.01 9.86 -21.58
CA ASN A 285 0.27 9.38 -20.43
C ASN A 285 1.24 8.88 -19.36
N LYS A 286 0.76 8.75 -18.12
CA LYS A 286 1.51 8.08 -17.05
C LYS A 286 1.62 6.59 -17.36
N ILE A 287 2.84 6.06 -17.26
CA ILE A 287 3.15 4.64 -17.49
C ILE A 287 3.37 3.99 -16.11
N PRO A 288 2.70 2.86 -15.81
CA PRO A 288 2.90 2.14 -14.56
C PRO A 288 4.33 1.59 -14.44
N LEU A 289 4.92 1.70 -13.26
CA LEU A 289 6.17 1.01 -12.93
C LEU A 289 5.89 -0.48 -12.73
N SER A 290 6.78 -1.33 -13.23
CA SER A 290 6.65 -2.79 -13.17
C SER A 290 8.01 -3.45 -13.01
N GLU A 291 8.08 -4.54 -12.23
CA GLU A 291 9.26 -5.42 -12.09
C GLU A 291 9.70 -5.94 -13.47
N ILE A 292 8.72 -6.40 -14.25
CA ILE A 292 8.90 -6.85 -15.63
C ILE A 292 7.74 -6.27 -16.43
N SER A 293 8.06 -5.63 -17.55
CA SER A 293 7.07 -5.19 -18.52
C SER A 293 7.32 -5.93 -19.84
N ASP A 294 6.25 -6.24 -20.56
CA ASP A 294 6.34 -6.84 -21.91
C ASP A 294 6.42 -5.77 -23.02
N GLU A 295 6.20 -4.50 -22.65
CA GLU A 295 6.27 -3.35 -23.55
C GLU A 295 7.69 -3.19 -24.12
N ILE A 296 7.82 -2.96 -25.42
CA ILE A 296 9.14 -2.69 -26.02
C ILE A 296 9.07 -1.35 -26.71
N TYR A 297 9.87 -0.42 -26.21
CA TYR A 297 10.03 0.90 -26.78
C TYR A 297 11.27 0.95 -27.66
N GLN A 298 11.12 1.52 -28.84
CA GLN A 298 12.15 1.58 -29.86
C GLN A 298 12.34 3.03 -30.31
N LEU A 299 13.59 3.43 -30.50
CA LEU A 299 13.90 4.75 -31.07
C LEU A 299 14.09 4.61 -32.58
N PHE A 300 13.36 5.43 -33.33
CA PHE A 300 13.41 5.52 -34.78
C PHE A 300 13.87 6.90 -35.24
N ASP A 301 14.49 6.94 -36.42
CA ASP A 301 14.70 8.14 -37.22
C ASP A 301 13.82 8.10 -38.47
N ASN A 302 13.13 9.21 -38.73
CA ASN A 302 12.17 9.39 -39.83
C ASN A 302 11.05 8.33 -39.81
N TYR A 303 10.38 8.16 -38.67
CA TYR A 303 9.22 7.26 -38.57
C TYR A 303 7.98 7.88 -39.23
N GLU A 304 7.42 7.19 -40.21
CA GLU A 304 6.15 7.52 -40.84
C GLU A 304 5.22 6.30 -40.73
N SER A 305 4.05 6.47 -40.11
CA SER A 305 3.12 5.35 -39.85
C SER A 305 2.58 4.71 -41.13
N GLU A 306 2.60 5.41 -42.25
CA GLU A 306 1.93 4.99 -43.49
C GLU A 306 2.88 4.39 -44.56
N GLN A 307 4.17 4.75 -44.60
CA GLN A 307 4.98 4.56 -45.82
C GLN A 307 6.27 3.74 -45.70
N ARG A 308 6.49 3.08 -44.55
CA ARG A 308 7.55 2.12 -44.17
C ARG A 308 8.16 2.61 -42.86
N PRO A 309 8.43 1.71 -41.91
CA PRO A 309 9.05 2.10 -40.66
C PRO A 309 10.45 2.66 -40.95
N GLY A 310 10.75 3.83 -40.37
CA GLY A 310 12.03 4.49 -40.51
C GLY A 310 13.22 3.66 -39.99
N LYS A 311 14.40 4.26 -39.90
CA LYS A 311 15.58 3.55 -39.43
C LYS A 311 15.51 3.34 -37.91
N ILE A 312 15.57 2.09 -37.46
CA ILE A 312 15.71 1.78 -36.03
C ILE A 312 17.10 2.20 -35.56
N ILE A 313 17.15 3.09 -34.57
CA ILE A 313 18.37 3.48 -33.86
C ILE A 313 18.56 2.59 -32.63
N HIS A 314 17.51 2.43 -31.82
CA HIS A 314 17.52 1.54 -30.65
C HIS A 314 16.37 0.55 -30.73
N LYS A 315 16.69 -0.75 -30.63
CA LYS A 315 15.69 -1.82 -30.67
C LYS A 315 14.92 -1.97 -29.36
N ASN A 316 15.54 -1.63 -28.23
CA ASN A 316 14.97 -1.73 -26.90
C ASN A 316 15.51 -0.57 -26.05
N LEU A 317 14.65 0.38 -25.70
CA LEU A 317 14.98 1.42 -24.73
C LEU A 317 14.86 0.87 -23.31
N VAL A 318 15.71 1.38 -22.41
CA VAL A 318 15.67 1.04 -20.98
C VAL A 318 14.34 1.51 -20.40
N LYS A 319 13.77 0.77 -19.45
CA LYS A 319 12.51 1.12 -18.79
C LYS A 319 12.76 1.91 -17.51
N ALA A 320 11.78 2.71 -17.10
CA ALA A 320 11.86 3.36 -15.80
C ALA A 320 11.94 2.32 -14.69
N THR A 321 12.84 2.55 -13.75
CA THR A 321 12.95 1.78 -12.51
C THR A 321 12.54 2.65 -11.32
N PRO A 322 12.24 2.06 -10.15
CA PRO A 322 11.90 2.82 -8.94
C PRO A 322 13.02 3.75 -8.45
N GLU A 323 14.27 3.57 -8.91
CA GLU A 323 15.41 4.43 -8.57
C GLU A 323 15.43 5.75 -9.36
N GLN A 324 14.69 5.82 -10.46
CA GLN A 324 14.72 6.93 -11.42
C GLN A 324 13.65 7.98 -11.17
N LEU A 325 13.09 8.05 -9.97
CA LEU A 325 12.03 9.01 -9.64
C LEU A 325 12.56 10.41 -9.42
N HIS A 326 11.91 11.36 -10.06
CA HIS A 326 12.13 12.78 -9.87
C HIS A 326 10.81 13.48 -9.52
N TYR A 327 10.87 14.30 -8.47
CA TYR A 327 9.78 15.14 -8.02
C TYR A 327 10.15 16.60 -8.28
N GLU A 328 9.26 17.34 -8.94
CA GLU A 328 9.41 18.78 -9.06
C GLU A 328 9.06 19.41 -7.70
N VAL A 329 10.09 19.93 -7.02
CA VAL A 329 10.01 20.44 -5.63
C VAL A 329 8.98 21.57 -5.46
N THR A 330 8.58 22.20 -6.56
CA THR A 330 7.79 23.43 -6.57
C THR A 330 6.27 23.24 -6.47
N LYS A 331 5.71 22.04 -6.67
CA LYS A 331 4.25 21.82 -6.57
C LYS A 331 3.93 20.50 -5.86
N SER A 332 3.13 20.58 -4.79
CA SER A 332 2.79 19.44 -3.92
C SER A 332 1.91 18.37 -4.59
N GLU A 333 1.44 18.60 -5.82
CA GLU A 333 0.51 17.72 -6.55
C GLU A 333 1.04 17.32 -7.95
N GLU A 334 2.30 17.63 -8.27
CA GLU A 334 2.81 17.38 -9.63
C GLU A 334 3.06 15.89 -9.94
N PRO A 335 2.99 15.52 -11.22
CA PRO A 335 3.22 14.14 -11.64
C PRO A 335 4.63 13.70 -11.24
N ALA A 336 4.74 12.50 -10.67
CA ALA A 336 6.04 11.87 -10.50
C ALA A 336 6.63 11.58 -11.89
N TYR A 337 7.86 12.05 -12.12
CA TYR A 337 8.59 11.78 -13.35
C TYR A 337 9.55 10.62 -13.15
N SER A 338 9.79 9.87 -14.22
CA SER A 338 10.90 8.92 -14.29
C SER A 338 11.90 9.40 -15.33
N HIS A 339 13.07 9.87 -14.89
CA HIS A 339 14.12 10.34 -15.81
C HIS A 339 15.05 9.20 -16.20
N ILE A 340 15.21 8.99 -17.50
CA ILE A 340 16.01 7.91 -18.07
C ILE A 340 17.04 8.54 -19.00
N TYR A 341 18.32 8.45 -18.65
CA TYR A 341 19.42 9.04 -19.41
C TYR A 341 20.08 7.99 -20.32
N LEU A 342 20.31 8.35 -21.59
CA LEU A 342 20.82 7.48 -22.67
C LEU A 342 21.92 8.12 -23.51
#